data_AF-X0UE36-F1
#
_entry.id   AF-X0UE36-F1
#
_cell.length_a   1.000
_cell.length_b   1.000
_cell.length_c   1.000
_cell.angle_alpha   90.00
_cell.angle_beta   90.00
_cell.angle_gamma   90.00
#
_symmetry.space_group_name_H-M   'P 1'
#
loop_
_entity.id
_entity.type
_entity.pdbx_description
1 polymer ?
#
loop_
_entity_poly.entity_id
_entity_poly.type
_entity_poly.pdbx_seq_one_letter_code
_entity_poly.pdbx_strand_id
1 'polypeptide(L)'
;ELFSDKQKAGLFLNEIYAARPRYIRDQLQIIRDVIINTSTDIAGQCLKFCVENRIFSAGDFKAVAQKFRRDTEPVSIIGSNLPGTGGVDAKSNMKLINTSPDTSQIDTYENIITNN
;
A
#
# COMPACT_ATOMS: atom_id res chain seq x y z
N GLU A 1 0.15 -10.44 22.53
CA GLU A 1 -0.79 -9.32 22.33
C GLU A 1 -0.37 -8.51 21.09
N LEU A 2 -1.31 -7.91 20.35
CA LEU A 2 -1.05 -7.32 19.03
C LEU A 2 -0.39 -5.91 19.10
N PHE A 3 -0.65 -5.16 20.18
CA PHE A 3 -0.05 -3.85 20.46
C PHE A 3 0.18 -3.68 21.96
N SER A 4 1.25 -2.99 22.34
CA SER A 4 1.55 -2.63 23.73
C SER A 4 0.58 -1.60 24.31
N ASP A 5 -0.02 -0.74 23.46
CA ASP A 5 -0.99 0.29 23.86
C ASP A 5 -2.33 0.07 23.16
N LYS A 6 -3.26 -0.56 23.86
CA LYS A 6 -4.61 -0.88 23.35
C LYS A 6 -5.46 0.36 23.09
N GLN A 7 -5.23 1.45 23.85
CA GLN A 7 -6.01 2.68 23.71
C GLN A 7 -5.67 3.40 22.40
N LYS A 8 -4.37 3.55 22.11
CA LYS A 8 -3.91 4.14 20.85
C LYS A 8 -4.28 3.28 19.64
N ALA A 9 -4.22 1.97 19.79
CA ALA A 9 -4.64 1.05 18.73
C ALA A 9 -6.14 1.23 18.41
N GLY A 10 -7.00 1.31 19.43
CA GLY A 10 -8.43 1.55 19.25
C GLY A 10 -8.72 2.88 18.54
N LEU A 11 -8.08 3.97 18.97
CA LEU A 11 -8.21 5.27 18.33
C LEU A 11 -7.78 5.22 16.86
N PHE A 12 -6.63 4.65 16.56
CA PHE A 12 -6.12 4.51 15.20
C PHE A 12 -7.08 3.74 14.29
N LEU A 13 -7.62 2.61 14.75
CA LEU A 13 -8.56 1.82 13.96
C LEU A 13 -9.90 2.54 13.74
N ASN A 14 -10.38 3.29 14.73
CA ASN A 14 -11.58 4.12 14.58
C ASN A 14 -11.39 5.25 13.56
N GLU A 15 -10.23 5.90 13.56
CA GLU A 15 -9.91 6.94 12.57
C GLU A 15 -9.84 6.37 11.14
N ILE A 16 -9.30 5.16 10.97
CA ILE A 16 -9.31 4.49 9.66
C ILE A 16 -10.73 4.14 9.22
N TYR A 17 -11.57 3.68 10.14
CA TYR A 17 -12.98 3.41 9.85
C TYR A 17 -13.72 4.67 9.42
N ALA A 18 -13.48 5.80 10.10
CA ALA A 18 -14.05 7.09 9.74
C ALA A 18 -13.56 7.60 8.38
N ALA A 19 -12.26 7.45 8.09
CA ALA A 19 -11.65 7.95 6.87
C ALA A 19 -12.03 7.13 5.61
N ARG A 20 -12.08 5.79 5.72
CA ARG A 20 -12.33 4.89 4.57
C ARG A 20 -13.25 3.72 4.94
N PRO A 21 -14.54 3.97 5.24
CA PRO A 21 -15.47 2.92 5.69
C PRO A 21 -15.67 1.83 4.63
N ARG A 22 -15.67 2.19 3.34
CA ARG A 22 -15.86 1.25 2.23
C ARG A 22 -14.76 0.19 2.14
N TYR A 23 -13.54 0.51 2.58
CA TYR A 23 -12.36 -0.35 2.43
C TYR A 23 -11.80 -0.82 3.77
N ILE A 24 -12.55 -0.67 4.86
CA ILE A 24 -12.03 -0.96 6.21
C ILE A 24 -11.52 -2.39 6.34
N ARG A 25 -12.22 -3.38 5.77
CA ARG A 25 -11.79 -4.78 5.83
C ARG A 25 -10.38 -4.96 5.28
N ASP A 26 -10.14 -4.46 4.07
CA ASP A 26 -8.85 -4.58 3.39
C ASP A 26 -7.76 -3.82 4.15
N GLN A 27 -8.08 -2.63 4.65
CA GLN A 27 -7.17 -1.82 5.47
C GLN A 27 -6.77 -2.56 6.75
N LEU A 28 -7.72 -3.16 7.45
CA LEU A 28 -7.47 -3.96 8.67
C LEU A 28 -6.67 -5.22 8.37
N GLN A 29 -6.93 -5.90 7.24
CA GLN A 29 -6.14 -7.06 6.84
C GLN A 29 -4.68 -6.69 6.60
N ILE A 30 -4.42 -5.61 5.86
CA ILE A 30 -3.05 -5.14 5.63
C ILE A 30 -2.36 -4.78 6.95
N ILE A 31 -3.04 -4.06 7.84
CA ILE A 31 -2.48 -3.69 9.16
C ILE A 31 -2.15 -4.93 9.97
N ARG A 32 -3.07 -5.90 10.02
CA ARG A 32 -2.86 -7.18 10.72
C ARG A 32 -1.65 -7.90 10.17
N ASP A 33 -1.52 -8.00 8.85
CA ASP A 33 -0.39 -8.68 8.20
C ASP A 33 0.92 -7.97 8.52
N VAL A 34 0.95 -6.63 8.49
CA VAL A 34 2.15 -5.86 8.84
C VAL A 34 2.58 -6.15 10.29
N ILE A 35 1.63 -6.19 11.23
CA ILE A 35 1.95 -6.46 12.64
C ILE A 35 2.44 -7.89 12.85
N ILE A 36 1.83 -8.88 12.19
CA ILE A 36 2.28 -10.28 12.29
C ILE A 36 3.69 -10.45 11.75
N ASN A 37 4.05 -9.71 10.70
CA ASN A 37 5.36 -9.79 10.04
C ASN A 37 6.42 -8.85 10.66
N THR A 38 6.12 -8.19 11.78
CA THR A 38 6.99 -7.18 12.40
C THR A 38 7.09 -7.43 13.90
N SER A 39 8.19 -7.01 14.54
CA SER A 39 8.30 -7.09 15.99
C SER A 39 7.28 -6.17 16.67
N THR A 40 6.80 -6.58 17.85
CA THR A 40 5.86 -5.80 18.66
C THR A 40 6.37 -4.41 19.03
N ASP A 41 7.69 -4.27 19.20
CA ASP A 41 8.32 -2.97 19.48
C ASP A 41 8.22 -2.01 18.28
N ILE A 42 8.62 -2.48 17.09
CA ILE A 42 8.50 -1.69 15.86
C ILE A 42 7.04 -1.35 15.55
N ALA A 43 6.11 -2.30 15.76
CA ALA A 43 4.67 -2.05 15.58
C ALA A 43 4.16 -0.96 16.52
N GLY A 44 4.63 -0.92 17.77
CA GLY A 44 4.31 0.13 18.74
C GLY A 44 4.87 1.50 18.35
N GLN A 45 6.13 1.56 17.90
CA GLN A 45 6.75 2.79 17.40
C GLN A 45 6.03 3.33 16.15
N CYS A 46 5.69 2.44 15.22
CA CYS A 46 4.93 2.76 14.02
C CYS A 46 3.54 3.30 14.35
N LEU A 47 2.81 2.66 15.29
CA LEU A 47 1.51 3.14 15.75
C LEU A 47 1.60 4.54 16.36
N LYS A 48 2.59 4.79 17.21
CA LYS A 48 2.82 6.10 17.81
C LYS A 48 3.05 7.16 16.74
N PHE A 49 3.94 6.88 15.78
CA PHE A 49 4.23 7.78 14.67
C PHE A 49 2.99 8.08 13.81
N CYS A 50 2.19 7.07 13.48
CA CYS A 50 0.99 7.26 12.68
C CYS A 50 -0.06 8.12 13.39
N VAL A 51 -0.26 7.95 14.70
CA VAL A 51 -1.19 8.78 15.48
C VAL A 51 -0.69 10.22 15.59
N GLU A 52 0.60 10.43 15.85
CA GLU A 52 1.20 11.77 15.97
C GLU A 52 1.13 12.57 14.66
N ASN A 53 1.28 11.89 13.52
CA ASN A 53 1.25 12.51 12.19
C ASN A 53 -0.12 12.43 11.49
N ARG A 54 -1.16 11.93 12.19
CA ARG A 54 -2.52 11.73 11.64
C ARG A 54 -2.55 10.94 10.32
N ILE A 55 -1.74 9.89 10.24
CA ILE A 55 -1.65 8.99 9.08
C ILE A 55 -2.63 7.84 9.31
N PHE A 56 -3.81 7.90 8.68
CA PHE A 56 -4.89 6.90 8.88
C PHE A 56 -5.13 6.06 7.62
N SER A 57 -4.10 5.31 7.22
CA SER A 57 -4.08 4.49 6.02
C SER A 57 -3.15 3.30 6.21
N ALA A 58 -3.62 2.11 5.85
CA ALA A 58 -2.85 0.87 5.96
C ALA A 58 -1.65 0.84 5.03
N GLY A 59 -1.74 1.49 3.85
CA GLY A 59 -0.62 1.60 2.91
C GLY A 59 0.54 2.40 3.52
N ASP A 60 0.20 3.54 4.13
CA ASP A 60 1.18 4.40 4.78
C ASP A 60 1.72 3.76 6.06
N PHE A 61 0.87 3.08 6.83
CA PHE A 61 1.30 2.29 8.00
C PHE A 61 2.32 1.22 7.61
N LYS A 62 2.08 0.50 6.50
CA LYS A 62 3.03 -0.49 5.96
C LYS A 62 4.36 0.16 5.58
N ALA A 63 4.34 1.31 4.92
CA ALA A 63 5.55 2.03 4.52
C ALA A 63 6.38 2.49 5.73
N VAL A 64 5.70 3.02 6.76
CA VAL A 64 6.33 3.44 8.02
C VAL A 64 6.93 2.25 8.75
N ALA A 65 6.19 1.14 8.88
CA ALA A 65 6.71 -0.08 9.51
C ALA A 65 7.96 -0.62 8.78
N GLN A 66 7.96 -0.61 7.45
CA GLN A 66 9.13 -0.99 6.65
C GLN A 66 10.33 -0.07 6.87
N LYS A 67 10.11 1.24 7.03
CA LYS A 67 11.18 2.20 7.38
C LYS A 67 11.80 1.83 8.73
N PHE A 68 10.98 1.66 9.78
CA PHE A 68 11.50 1.30 11.10
C PHE A 68 12.22 -0.05 11.12
N ARG A 69 11.76 -1.03 10.34
CA ARG A 69 12.48 -2.30 10.16
C ARG A 69 13.87 -2.12 9.56
N ARG A 70 14.01 -1.25 8.55
CA ARG A 70 15.32 -0.95 7.94
C ARG A 70 16.24 -0.19 8.88
N ASP A 71 15.69 0.72 9.68
CA ASP A 71 16.48 1.55 10.62
C ASP A 71 17.00 0.72 11.81
N THR A 72 16.39 -0.45 12.09
CA THR A 72 16.80 -1.37 13.17
C THR A 72 17.89 -2.37 12.71
N GLU A 73 18.00 -2.62 11.41
CA GLU A 73 19.09 -3.43 10.83
C GLU A 73 20.33 -2.54 10.60
N PRO A 74 21.57 -3.02 10.86
CA PRO A 74 22.77 -2.26 10.53
C PRO A 74 22.80 -2.01 9.02
N VAL A 75 22.76 -0.72 8.67
CA VAL A 75 22.66 -0.19 7.31
C VAL A 75 23.66 -0.86 6.35
N SER A 76 23.17 -1.71 5.46
CA SER A 76 23.77 -1.85 4.13
C SER A 76 23.10 -0.82 3.23
N ILE A 77 23.90 0.15 2.78
CA ILE A 77 23.51 1.24 1.89
C ILE A 77 22.97 0.66 0.58
N ILE A 78 21.66 0.43 0.45
CA ILE A 78 21.00 0.28 -0.85
C ILE A 78 19.67 1.03 -0.85
N GLY A 79 19.73 2.23 -1.45
CA GLY A 79 18.69 2.82 -2.30
C GLY A 79 17.25 2.80 -1.79
N SER A 80 16.82 3.92 -1.24
CA SER A 80 15.41 4.30 -1.11
C SER A 80 14.69 4.25 -2.47
N ASN A 81 13.81 3.26 -2.67
CA ASN A 81 12.70 3.35 -3.62
C ASN A 81 11.41 3.16 -2.82
N LEU A 82 10.84 4.28 -2.38
CA LEU A 82 9.47 4.36 -1.92
C LEU A 82 8.61 4.56 -3.18
N PRO A 83 7.62 3.70 -3.50
CA PRO A 83 6.65 4.03 -4.52
C PRO A 83 5.76 5.14 -3.95
N GLY A 84 6.16 6.38 -4.20
CA GLY A 84 5.41 7.57 -3.85
C GLY A 84 4.08 7.59 -4.59
N THR A 85 3.02 7.86 -3.84
CA THR A 85 1.81 8.47 -4.36
C THR A 85 2.17 9.78 -5.06
N GLY A 86 1.92 9.84 -6.36
CA GLY A 86 1.66 11.09 -7.09
C GLY A 86 2.78 12.13 -7.11
N GLY A 87 3.91 11.79 -7.73
CA GLY A 87 4.85 12.76 -8.26
C GLY A 87 5.28 12.29 -9.65
N VAL A 88 4.90 13.02 -10.70
CA VAL A 88 5.41 12.81 -12.04
C VAL A 88 6.85 13.30 -12.11
N ASP A 89 7.81 12.49 -11.66
CA ASP A 89 9.21 12.67 -11.98
C ASP A 89 9.46 12.17 -13.41
N ALA A 90 9.24 13.09 -14.34
CA ALA A 90 9.62 12.99 -15.75
C ALA A 90 11.14 12.82 -15.89
N LYS A 91 11.65 11.61 -15.63
CA LYS A 91 13.00 11.15 -15.98
C LYS A 91 13.18 9.63 -15.84
N SER A 92 12.09 8.87 -15.95
CA SER A 92 12.11 7.42 -16.09
C SER A 92 11.73 7.07 -17.53
N ASN A 93 12.71 6.70 -18.34
CA ASN A 93 12.56 5.92 -19.57
C ASN A 93 11.58 6.50 -20.62
N MET A 94 12.14 7.21 -21.60
CA MET A 94 11.55 7.37 -22.93
C MET A 94 11.44 5.99 -23.61
N LYS A 95 10.48 5.19 -23.15
CA LYS A 95 9.93 4.07 -23.90
C LYS A 95 8.43 4.01 -23.62
N LEU A 96 7.80 5.18 -23.70
CA LEU A 96 6.36 5.31 -23.68
C LEU A 96 5.83 5.04 -25.10
N ILE A 97 5.01 3.99 -25.17
CA ILE A 97 3.79 3.85 -25.97
C ILE A 97 3.89 3.97 -27.50
N ASN A 98 4.41 2.91 -28.14
CA ASN A 98 4.04 2.52 -29.50
C ASN A 98 3.48 1.09 -29.53
N THR A 99 2.65 0.73 -28.55
CA THR A 99 1.85 -0.49 -28.64
C THR A 99 0.41 -0.05 -28.86
N SER A 100 0.05 0.11 -30.12
CA SER A 100 -1.36 0.08 -30.51
C SER A 100 -1.91 -1.28 -30.04
N PRO A 101 -3.01 -1.34 -29.28
CA PRO A 101 -3.68 -2.61 -29.07
C PRO A 101 -4.07 -3.16 -30.44
N ASP A 102 -3.84 -4.46 -30.66
CA ASP A 102 -4.34 -5.11 -31.86
C ASP A 102 -5.87 -4.99 -31.85
N THR A 103 -6.42 -4.18 -32.74
CA THR A 103 -7.87 -4.08 -32.91
C THR A 103 -8.30 -5.30 -33.70
N SER A 104 -9.03 -6.21 -33.07
CA SER A 104 -9.70 -7.28 -33.79
C SER A 104 -10.57 -6.68 -34.89
N GLN A 105 -10.37 -7.12 -36.14
CA GLN A 105 -11.19 -6.70 -37.27
C GLN A 105 -12.63 -7.18 -37.03
N ILE A 106 -13.61 -6.34 -37.34
CA ILE A 106 -15.05 -6.62 -37.15
C ILE A 106 -15.49 -7.94 -37.84
N ASP A 107 -14.79 -8.33 -38.92
CA ASP A 107 -14.94 -9.62 -39.61
C ASP A 107 -14.83 -10.84 -38.68
N THR A 108 -14.08 -10.72 -37.58
CA THR A 108 -13.94 -11.81 -36.58
C THR A 108 -15.28 -12.13 -35.91
N TYR A 109 -16.15 -11.12 -35.74
CA TYR A 109 -17.48 -11.28 -35.17
C TYR A 109 -18.52 -11.72 -36.22
N GLU A 110 -18.38 -11.30 -37.47
CA GLU A 110 -19.32 -11.68 -38.54
C GLU A 110 -19.34 -13.19 -38.81
N ASN A 111 -18.18 -13.85 -38.73
CA ASN A 111 -18.06 -15.30 -38.92
C ASN A 111 -18.71 -16.12 -37.80
N ILE A 112 -18.92 -15.52 -36.62
CA ILE A 112 -19.62 -16.14 -35.49
C ILE A 112 -21.14 -16.02 -35.69
N ILE A 113 -21.60 -14.92 -36.29
CA ILE A 113 -23.04 -14.65 -36.48
C ILE A 113 -23.58 -15.36 -37.75
N THR A 114 -22.73 -15.60 -38.74
CA THR A 114 -23.14 -16.19 -40.03
C THR A 114 -23.03 -17.72 -40.10
N ASN A 115 -22.34 -18.37 -39.17
CA ASN A 115 -22.30 -19.84 -39.07
C ASN A 115 -23.44 -20.40 -38.20
N ASN A 116 -24.69 -20.17 -38.63
CA ASN A 116 -25.86 -20.91 -38.16
C ASN A 116 -26.83 -21.17 -39.32
#